data_AF-F3FVW3-F1
#
_entry.id   AF-F3FVW3-F1
#
_cell.length_a   1.000
_cell.length_b   1.000
_cell.length_c   1.000
_cell.angle_alpha   90.00
_cell.angle_beta   90.00
_cell.angle_gamma   90.00
#
_symmetry.space_group_name_H-M   'P 1'
#
loop_
_entity.id
_entity.type
_entity.pdbx_description
1 polymer ?
#
loop_
_entity_poly.entity_id
_entity_poly.type
_entity_poly.pdbx_seq_one_letter_code
_entity_poly.pdbx_strand_id
1 'polypeptide(L)'
;FSARVPGPDEHFLINAFGLLFDEITASNLVKVDIDGTIVDDPTGLGINYAGYVIHSAIHAARHDLQAVLHTHTRDGIAVSAQKDGLLPISQHSIAFSGRVAYHGYEGIAL
;
A
#
# COMPACT_ATOMS: atom_id res chain seq x y z
N PHE A 1 3.75 1.78 -2.85
CA PHE A 1 3.97 0.41 -2.31
C PHE A 1 4.82 0.53 -1.05
N SER A 2 4.86 -0.49 -0.20
CA SER A 2 5.79 -0.52 0.93
C SER A 2 6.39 -1.90 1.17
N ALA A 3 7.59 -1.97 1.74
CA ALA A 3 8.24 -3.21 2.15
C ALA A 3 8.82 -3.08 3.56
N ARG A 4 8.58 -4.08 4.41
CA ARG A 4 9.13 -4.14 5.77
C ARG A 4 10.65 -4.15 5.73
N VAL A 5 11.28 -3.39 6.62
CA VAL A 5 12.74 -3.47 6.84
C VAL A 5 12.99 -4.63 7.79
N PRO A 6 13.83 -5.62 7.44
CA PRO A 6 14.19 -6.68 8.36
C PRO A 6 14.91 -6.13 9.60
N GLY A 7 14.47 -6.53 10.79
CA GLY A 7 15.07 -6.07 12.04
C GLY A 7 14.07 -6.10 13.20
N PRO A 8 14.51 -5.70 14.40
CA PRO A 8 13.64 -5.59 15.58
C PRO A 8 12.73 -4.36 15.52
N ASP A 9 13.12 -3.34 14.75
CA ASP A 9 12.35 -2.10 14.63
C ASP A 9 11.18 -2.29 13.65
N GLU A 10 10.01 -1.75 13.98
CA GLU A 10 8.83 -1.81 13.12
C GLU A 10 8.89 -0.76 11.99
N HIS A 11 9.94 -0.84 11.19
CA HIS A 11 10.19 0.07 10.08
C HIS A 11 9.77 -0.54 8.73
N PHE A 12 9.41 0.32 7.79
CA PHE A 12 9.21 -0.07 6.40
C PHE A 12 9.67 1.02 5.43
N LEU A 13 10.01 0.60 4.21
CA LEU A 13 10.30 1.45 3.08
C LEU A 13 9.01 1.77 2.34
N ILE A 14 8.87 3.00 1.88
CA ILE A 14 7.76 3.48 1.04
C ILE A 14 8.31 4.42 -0.04
N ASN A 15 7.62 4.50 -1.17
CA ASN A 15 8.02 5.41 -2.25
C ASN A 15 7.94 6.88 -1.80
N ALA A 16 8.92 7.69 -2.20
CA ALA A 16 8.90 9.13 -2.00
C ALA A 16 7.68 9.78 -2.69
N PHE A 17 7.14 10.83 -2.08
CA PHE A 17 5.97 11.53 -2.61
C PHE A 17 6.28 12.29 -3.91
N GLY A 18 5.34 12.27 -4.85
CA GLY A 18 5.43 13.03 -6.10
C GLY A 18 6.19 12.34 -7.23
N LEU A 19 6.93 11.26 -6.97
CA LEU A 19 7.61 10.48 -8.01
C LEU A 19 6.64 9.53 -8.73
N LEU A 20 6.82 9.39 -10.04
CA LEU A 20 6.20 8.35 -10.84
C LEU A 20 6.85 6.99 -10.53
N PHE A 21 6.13 5.89 -10.80
CA PHE A 21 6.65 4.55 -10.49
C PHE A 21 7.92 4.17 -11.24
N ASP A 22 8.12 4.70 -12.44
CA ASP A 22 9.35 4.51 -13.24
C ASP A 22 10.53 5.36 -12.75
N GLU A 23 10.28 6.37 -11.92
CA GLU A 23 11.31 7.18 -11.25
C GLU A 23 11.75 6.57 -9.91
N ILE A 24 11.02 5.57 -9.39
CA ILE A 24 11.38 4.91 -8.14
C ILE A 24 12.59 4.00 -8.33
N THR A 25 13.57 4.15 -7.44
CA THR A 25 14.80 3.35 -7.38
C THR A 25 15.06 2.92 -5.94
N ALA A 26 15.95 1.94 -5.74
CA ALA A 26 16.29 1.50 -4.39
C ALA A 26 16.87 2.63 -3.52
N SER A 27 17.55 3.61 -4.13
CA SER A 27 18.24 4.71 -3.43
C SER A 27 17.34 5.90 -3.10
N ASN A 28 16.08 5.92 -3.57
CA ASN A 28 15.15 7.02 -3.33
C ASN A 28 13.89 6.59 -2.55
N LEU A 29 13.93 5.43 -1.90
CA LEU A 29 12.90 5.00 -0.97
C LEU A 29 13.04 5.73 0.36
N VAL A 30 11.91 6.09 0.95
CA VAL A 30 11.83 6.71 2.28
C VAL A 30 11.61 5.60 3.30
N LYS A 31 12.38 5.62 4.39
CA LYS A 31 12.21 4.72 5.53
C LYS A 31 11.40 5.43 6.61
N VAL A 32 10.33 4.78 7.05
CA VAL A 32 9.44 5.28 8.10
C VAL A 32 9.26 4.24 9.20
N ASP A 33 8.93 4.70 10.40
CA ASP A 33 8.46 3.83 11.47
C ASP A 33 6.96 3.53 11.37
N ILE A 34 6.45 2.70 12.28
CA ILE A 34 5.05 2.25 12.28
C ILE A 34 4.06 3.39 12.55
N ASP A 35 4.53 4.48 13.17
CA ASP A 35 3.74 5.68 13.49
C ASP A 35 3.81 6.74 12.37
N GLY A 36 4.63 6.51 11.34
CA GLY A 36 4.76 7.35 10.15
C GLY A 36 5.81 8.43 10.29
N THR A 37 6.64 8.37 11.33
CA THR A 37 7.80 9.25 11.48
C THR A 37 8.84 8.86 10.44
N ILE A 38 9.37 9.86 9.74
CA ILE A 38 10.46 9.66 8.79
C ILE A 38 11.74 9.35 9.58
N VAL A 39 12.30 8.17 9.32
CA VAL A 39 13.60 7.72 9.89
C VAL A 39 14.74 8.08 8.94
N ASP A 40 14.50 7.97 7.63
CA ASP A 40 15.46 8.34 6.58
C ASP A 40 14.72 8.73 5.30
N ASP A 41 15.07 9.87 4.71
CA ASP A 41 14.51 10.37 3.45
C ASP A 41 15.64 10.91 2.56
N PRO A 42 16.17 10.09 1.63
CA PRO A 42 17.21 10.51 0.71
C PRO A 42 16.79 11.60 -0.28
N THR A 43 15.49 11.83 -0.46
CA THR A 43 14.93 12.73 -1.47
C THR A 43 14.54 14.09 -0.89
N GLY A 44 14.20 14.14 0.39
CA GLY A 44 13.58 15.30 1.05
C GLY A 44 12.13 15.57 0.60
N LEU A 45 11.54 14.68 -0.21
CA LEU A 45 10.17 14.84 -0.73
C LEU A 45 9.11 14.33 0.27
N GLY A 46 9.53 13.59 1.30
CA GLY A 46 8.65 12.97 2.28
C GLY A 46 7.77 11.87 1.68
N ILE A 47 6.65 11.59 2.37
CA ILE A 47 5.71 10.52 2.04
C ILE A 47 4.31 11.09 1.79
N ASN A 48 3.50 10.36 1.02
CA ASN A 48 2.07 10.60 1.00
C ASN A 48 1.44 10.06 2.29
N TYR A 49 0.96 10.92 3.18
CA TYR A 49 0.39 10.49 4.46
C TYR A 49 -0.83 9.58 4.27
N ALA A 50 -1.71 9.91 3.31
CA ALA A 50 -2.86 9.07 2.96
C ALA A 50 -2.47 7.65 2.52
N GLY A 51 -1.37 7.53 1.76
CA GLY A 51 -0.82 6.24 1.37
C GLY A 51 -0.20 5.51 2.56
N TYR A 52 0.51 6.23 3.42
CA TYR A 52 1.09 5.69 4.64
C TYR A 52 0.04 5.05 5.57
N VAL A 53 -1.09 5.74 5.84
CA VAL A 53 -2.13 5.26 6.78
C VAL A 53 -2.64 3.86 6.45
N ILE A 54 -2.86 3.56 5.17
CA ILE A 54 -3.32 2.24 4.74
C ILE A 54 -2.21 1.18 4.95
N HIS A 55 -0.98 1.54 4.60
CA HIS A 55 0.15 0.63 4.66
C HIS A 55 0.55 0.30 6.10
N SER A 56 0.59 1.29 7.00
CA SER A 56 0.91 1.07 8.42
C SER A 56 -0.14 0.25 9.12
N ALA A 57 -1.44 0.50 8.86
CA ALA A 57 -2.52 -0.30 9.43
C ALA A 57 -2.39 -1.79 9.08
N ILE A 58 -2.02 -2.11 7.83
CA ILE A 58 -1.80 -3.51 7.41
C ILE A 58 -0.55 -4.10 8.06
N HIS A 59 0.57 -3.36 8.07
CA HIS A 59 1.82 -3.84 8.69
C HIS A 59 1.69 -4.05 10.20
N ALA A 60 0.92 -3.21 10.90
CA ALA A 60 0.62 -3.35 12.33
C ALA A 60 -0.31 -4.54 12.60
N ALA A 61 -1.32 -4.76 11.76
CA ALA A 61 -2.25 -5.87 11.93
C ALA A 61 -1.66 -7.23 11.52
N ARG A 62 -0.67 -7.25 10.63
CA ARG A 62 -0.12 -8.45 9.99
C ARG A 62 1.41 -8.43 9.91
N HIS A 63 2.05 -8.74 11.03
CA HIS A 63 3.52 -8.80 11.14
C HIS A 63 4.16 -9.85 10.21
N ASP A 64 3.41 -10.85 9.74
CA ASP A 64 3.88 -11.86 8.79
C ASP A 64 4.05 -11.30 7.36
N LEU A 65 3.34 -10.21 7.02
CA LEU A 65 3.42 -9.60 5.70
C LEU A 65 4.70 -8.77 5.54
N GLN A 66 5.39 -9.00 4.43
CA GLN A 66 6.64 -8.32 4.09
C GLN A 66 6.43 -7.12 3.16
N ALA A 67 5.34 -7.09 2.41
CA ALA A 67 5.06 -6.02 1.46
C ALA A 67 3.56 -5.78 1.31
N VAL A 68 3.23 -4.54 0.98
CA VAL A 68 1.87 -4.08 0.68
C VAL A 68 1.92 -3.30 -0.63
N LEU A 69 1.01 -3.63 -1.55
CA LEU A 69 0.84 -2.94 -2.81
C LEU A 69 -0.54 -2.29 -2.86
N HIS A 70 -0.56 -1.04 -3.31
CA HIS A 70 -1.76 -0.25 -3.51
C HIS A 70 -1.67 0.40 -4.89
N THR A 71 -2.71 0.24 -5.71
CA THR A 71 -2.74 0.74 -7.08
C THR A 71 -4.14 1.20 -7.47
N HIS A 72 -4.18 2.13 -8.41
CA HIS A 72 -5.40 2.69 -9.02
C HIS A 72 -5.50 2.23 -10.48
N THR A 73 -5.42 0.92 -10.72
CA THR A 73 -5.61 0.39 -12.09
C THR A 73 -7.04 0.67 -12.56
N ARG A 74 -7.21 0.92 -13.86
CA ARG A 74 -8.53 1.26 -14.45
C ARG A 74 -9.56 0.17 -14.15
N ASP A 75 -9.18 -1.09 -14.36
CA ASP A 75 -10.05 -2.23 -14.14
C ASP A 75 -10.28 -2.48 -12.65
N GLY A 76 -9.26 -2.31 -11.81
CA GLY A 76 -9.38 -2.44 -10.36
C GLY A 76 -10.36 -1.43 -9.76
N ILE A 77 -10.24 -0.16 -10.15
CA ILE A 77 -11.19 0.89 -9.75
C ILE A 77 -12.60 0.53 -10.23
N ALA A 78 -12.77 0.21 -11.51
CA ALA A 78 -14.07 -0.08 -12.10
C ALA A 78 -14.80 -1.23 -11.38
N VAL A 79 -14.08 -2.33 -11.08
CA VAL A 79 -14.61 -3.48 -10.36
C VAL A 79 -14.90 -3.13 -8.90
N SER A 80 -14.00 -2.44 -8.20
CA SER A 80 -14.16 -2.07 -6.78
C SER A 80 -15.34 -1.12 -6.53
N ALA A 81 -15.76 -0.37 -7.55
CA ALA A 81 -16.89 0.55 -7.47
C ALA A 81 -18.26 -0.11 -7.72
N GLN A 82 -18.30 -1.39 -8.14
CA GLN A 82 -19.56 -2.11 -8.33
C GLN A 82 -20.08 -2.70 -7.02
N LYS A 83 -21.42 -2.76 -6.87
CA LYS A 83 -22.09 -3.32 -5.70
C LYS A 83 -21.61 -4.74 -5.36
N ASP A 84 -21.40 -5.58 -6.37
CA ASP A 84 -21.04 -6.99 -6.21
C ASP A 84 -19.53 -7.24 -6.33
N GLY A 85 -18.73 -6.20 -6.59
CA GLY A 85 -17.27 -6.29 -6.67
C GLY A 85 -16.77 -7.30 -7.72
N LEU A 86 -15.79 -8.12 -7.31
CA LEU A 86 -15.15 -9.13 -8.15
C LEU A 86 -16.00 -10.40 -8.18
N LEU A 87 -16.62 -10.68 -9.33
CA LEU A 87 -17.47 -11.85 -9.52
C LEU A 87 -16.66 -13.12 -9.84
N PRO A 88 -17.08 -14.32 -9.36
CA PRO A 88 -16.41 -15.59 -9.60
C PRO A 88 -16.74 -16.18 -11.00
N ILE A 89 -16.53 -15.40 -12.06
CA ILE A 89 -16.95 -15.74 -13.44
C ILE A 89 -15.78 -16.16 -14.35
N SER A 90 -14.57 -16.24 -13.81
CA SER A 90 -13.37 -16.67 -14.54
C SER A 90 -12.42 -17.47 -13.66
N GLN A 91 -11.56 -18.28 -14.27
CA GLN A 91 -10.48 -18.97 -13.57
C GLN A 91 -9.52 -18.00 -12.84
N HIS A 92 -9.35 -16.78 -13.35
CA HIS A 92 -8.53 -15.77 -12.66
C HIS A 92 -9.25 -15.26 -11.40
N SER A 93 -10.56 -15.01 -11.45
CA SER A 93 -11.32 -14.53 -10.30
C SER A 93 -11.35 -15.54 -9.14
N ILE A 94 -11.40 -16.85 -9.42
CA ILE A 94 -11.48 -17.87 -8.37
C ILE A 94 -10.20 -17.97 -7.53
N ALA A 95 -9.04 -17.55 -8.07
CA ALA A 95 -7.78 -17.50 -7.32
C ALA A 95 -7.84 -16.57 -6.09
N PHE A 96 -8.79 -15.63 -6.09
CA PHE A 96 -9.03 -14.67 -5.02
C PHE A 96 -10.27 -15.02 -4.17
N SER A 97 -10.92 -16.16 -4.40
CA SER A 97 -12.09 -16.59 -3.63
C SER A 97 -11.75 -16.72 -2.14
N GLY A 98 -12.55 -16.07 -1.28
CA GLY A 98 -12.29 -16.00 0.17
C GLY A 98 -11.05 -15.19 0.57
N ARG A 99 -10.45 -14.43 -0.36
CA ARG A 99 -9.23 -13.63 -0.15
C ARG A 99 -9.41 -12.16 -0.53
N VAL A 100 -10.65 -11.73 -0.76
CA VAL A 100 -11.01 -10.34 -1.05
C VAL A 100 -11.86 -9.81 0.09
N ALA A 101 -11.52 -8.62 0.56
CA ALA A 101 -12.33 -7.84 1.49
C ALA A 101 -12.63 -6.48 0.85
N TYR A 102 -13.77 -5.90 1.21
CA TYR A 102 -14.20 -4.58 0.76
C TYR A 102 -14.31 -3.65 1.95
N HIS A 103 -13.85 -2.42 1.75
CA HIS A 103 -14.04 -1.32 2.69
C HIS A 103 -14.94 -0.29 2.05
N GLY A 104 -15.84 0.31 2.84
CA GLY A 104 -16.70 1.39 2.36
C GLY A 104 -15.88 2.61 1.94
N TYR A 105 -16.43 3.42 1.05
CA TYR A 105 -15.84 4.72 0.75
C TYR A 105 -16.13 5.70 1.91
N GLU A 106 -15.08 6.14 2.60
CA GLU A 106 -15.18 7.03 3.76
C GLU A 106 -14.70 8.46 3.48
N GLY A 107 -14.49 8.79 2.21
CA GLY A 107 -14.00 10.10 1.78
C GLY A 107 -12.54 10.07 1.32
N ILE A 108 -11.92 11.24 1.29
CA ILE A 108 -10.50 11.37 0.94
C ILE A 108 -9.68 10.93 2.16
N ALA A 109 -8.76 9.99 1.97
CA ALA A 109 -7.81 9.62 3.01
C ALA A 109 -6.92 10.84 3.32
N LEU A 110 -6.84 11.21 4.60
CA LEU A 110 -6.08 12.36 5.12
C LEU A 110 -4.77 11.91 5.75
#